data_AF-A0A3M1P0M0-F1
#
_entry.id   AF-A0A3M1P0M0-F1
#
_cell.length_a   1.000
_cell.length_b   1.000
_cell.length_c   1.000
_cell.angle_alpha   90.00
_cell.angle_beta   90.00
_cell.angle_gamma   90.00
#
_symmetry.space_group_name_H-M   'P 1'
#
loop_
_entity.id
_entity.type
_entity.pdbx_description
1 polymer ?
#
loop_
_entity_poly.entity_id
_entity_poly.type
_entity_poly.pdbx_seq_one_letter_code
_entity_poly.pdbx_strand_id
1 'polypeptide(L)'
;MSDDPLLALLDIDDADVAARWQRLDAWMQRRFGRPAGLEATLFLIGLQTHGTGFQPDLEKDRKQSLIMEGTYCAFETLGLYERVGMNEDGFWIWARTRPLPELDVEAQEKLLRLAILRYFEVQNLLPASP
;
A
#
# COMPACT_ATOMS: atom_id res chain seq x y z
N MET A 1 -17.84 12.84 13.30
CA MET A 1 -17.70 11.93 12.15
C MET A 1 -17.69 12.79 10.92
N SER A 2 -16.59 12.81 10.18
CA SER A 2 -16.46 13.59 8.95
C SER A 2 -17.29 12.97 7.82
N ASP A 3 -17.93 13.80 7.00
CA ASP A 3 -18.65 13.35 5.79
C ASP A 3 -17.69 12.97 4.65
N ASP A 4 -16.39 13.28 4.77
CA ASP A 4 -15.36 12.84 3.84
C ASP A 4 -14.92 11.40 4.15
N PRO A 5 -15.12 10.43 3.23
CA PRO A 5 -14.71 9.05 3.41
C PRO A 5 -13.24 8.87 3.80
N LEU A 6 -12.34 9.75 3.37
CA LEU A 6 -10.93 9.67 3.73
C LEU A 6 -10.66 10.12 5.17
N LEU A 7 -11.34 11.15 5.64
CA LEU A 7 -11.19 11.60 7.03
C LEU A 7 -11.81 10.56 7.98
N ALA A 8 -12.89 9.90 7.57
CA ALA A 8 -13.45 8.78 8.33
C ALA A 8 -12.48 7.59 8.48
N LEU A 9 -11.54 7.40 7.55
CA LEU A 9 -10.47 6.40 7.71
C LEU A 9 -9.49 6.79 8.82
N LEU A 10 -9.21 8.09 8.99
CA LEU A 10 -8.32 8.59 10.04
C LEU A 10 -8.95 8.51 11.44
N ASP A 11 -10.28 8.47 11.51
CA ASP A 11 -11.05 8.26 12.75
C ASP A 11 -10.98 6.80 13.27
N ILE A 12 -10.44 5.84 12.49
CA ILE A 12 -10.28 4.44 12.93
C ILE A 12 -9.30 4.40 14.10
N ASP A 13 -9.65 3.68 15.18
CA ASP A 13 -8.80 3.54 16.37
C ASP A 13 -7.41 2.98 16.01
N ASP A 14 -6.35 3.60 16.51
CA ASP A 14 -4.96 3.19 16.26
C ASP A 14 -4.69 1.75 16.74
N ALA A 15 -5.36 1.30 17.80
CA ALA A 15 -5.28 -0.08 18.27
C ALA A 15 -5.87 -1.08 17.26
N ASP A 16 -6.94 -0.71 16.54
CA ASP A 16 -7.50 -1.52 15.46
C ASP A 16 -6.54 -1.56 14.26
N VAL A 17 -6.00 -0.40 13.86
CA VAL A 17 -4.98 -0.33 12.79
C VAL A 17 -3.76 -1.20 13.14
N ALA A 18 -3.26 -1.10 14.37
CA ALA A 18 -2.14 -1.89 14.85
C ALA A 18 -2.47 -3.39 14.86
N ALA A 19 -3.65 -3.80 15.32
CA ALA A 19 -4.07 -5.20 15.32
C ALA A 19 -4.22 -5.77 13.90
N ARG A 20 -4.75 -4.99 12.95
CA ARG A 20 -4.81 -5.35 11.53
C ARG A 20 -3.42 -5.49 10.93
N TRP A 21 -2.53 -4.55 11.24
CA TRP A 21 -1.15 -4.58 10.78
C TRP A 21 -0.39 -5.80 11.30
N GLN A 22 -0.54 -6.14 12.58
CA GLN A 22 0.06 -7.35 13.16
C GLN A 22 -0.38 -8.64 12.44
N ARG A 23 -1.64 -8.71 11.99
CA ARG A 23 -2.11 -9.85 11.18
C ARG A 23 -1.43 -9.91 9.82
N LEU A 24 -1.28 -8.76 9.16
CA LEU A 24 -0.54 -8.67 7.91
C LEU A 24 0.93 -9.09 8.11
N ASP A 25 1.61 -8.57 9.14
CA ASP A 25 2.99 -8.94 9.45
C ASP A 25 3.15 -10.44 9.74
N ALA A 26 2.22 -11.03 10.50
CA ALA A 26 2.22 -12.47 10.75
C ALA A 26 2.03 -13.28 9.47
N TRP A 27 1.19 -12.81 8.53
CA TRP A 27 1.03 -13.43 7.22
C TRP A 27 2.32 -13.31 6.38
N MET A 28 2.93 -12.12 6.34
CA MET A 28 4.20 -11.88 5.65
C MET A 28 5.32 -12.76 6.21
N GLN A 29 5.43 -12.87 7.54
CA GLN A 29 6.37 -13.75 8.23
C GLN A 29 6.20 -15.21 7.80
N ARG A 30 4.96 -15.71 7.72
CA ARG A 30 4.68 -17.09 7.29
C ARG A 30 5.00 -17.29 5.81
N ARG A 31 4.73 -16.29 4.97
CA ARG A 31 4.87 -16.38 3.52
C ARG A 31 6.31 -16.21 3.02
N PHE A 32 7.10 -15.38 3.71
CA PHE A 32 8.43 -14.94 3.28
C PHE A 32 9.53 -15.17 4.33
N GLY A 33 9.21 -15.67 5.52
CA GLY A 33 10.17 -15.96 6.58
C GLY A 33 10.64 -14.75 7.39
N ARG A 34 10.12 -13.55 7.12
CA ARG A 34 10.45 -12.29 7.83
C ARG A 34 9.25 -11.32 7.86
N PRO A 35 9.12 -10.46 8.88
CA PRO A 35 8.11 -9.41 8.86
C PRO A 35 8.48 -8.39 7.79
N ALA A 36 7.50 -7.65 7.29
CA ALA A 36 7.71 -6.66 6.26
C ALA A 36 7.18 -5.31 6.76
N GLY A 37 8.10 -4.42 7.14
CA GLY A 37 7.74 -3.03 7.43
C GLY A 37 7.08 -2.36 6.21
N LEU A 38 6.60 -1.13 6.42
CA LEU A 38 5.90 -0.33 5.40
C LEU A 38 6.58 -0.35 4.03
N GLU A 39 7.85 0.07 3.97
CA GLU A 39 8.61 0.14 2.72
C GLU A 39 8.77 -1.22 2.03
N ALA A 40 9.07 -2.27 2.80
CA ALA A 40 9.20 -3.62 2.27
C ALA A 40 7.88 -4.15 1.72
N THR A 41 6.76 -3.84 2.37
CA THR A 41 5.44 -4.21 1.91
C THR A 41 5.08 -3.48 0.62
N LEU A 42 5.34 -2.17 0.52
CA LEU A 42 5.13 -1.39 -0.70
C LEU A 42 5.99 -1.88 -1.87
N PHE A 43 7.26 -2.21 -1.61
CA PHE A 43 8.13 -2.82 -2.61
C PHE A 43 7.53 -4.11 -3.16
N LEU A 44 7.00 -4.98 -2.30
CA LEU A 44 6.38 -6.25 -2.71
C LEU A 44 5.10 -6.04 -3.52
N ILE A 45 4.26 -5.06 -3.15
CA ILE A 45 3.07 -4.68 -3.92
C ILE A 45 3.49 -4.21 -5.31
N GLY A 46 4.43 -3.27 -5.40
CA GLY A 46 4.90 -2.74 -6.69
C GLY A 46 5.56 -3.81 -7.56
N LEU A 47 6.35 -4.71 -6.95
CA LEU A 47 6.96 -5.85 -7.64
C LEU A 47 5.91 -6.79 -8.23
N GLN A 48 4.83 -7.06 -7.48
CA GLN A 48 3.72 -7.87 -7.94
C GLN A 48 2.97 -7.18 -9.10
N THR A 49 2.65 -5.90 -8.96
CA THR A 49 1.95 -5.12 -10.00
C THR A 49 2.77 -5.04 -11.29
N HIS A 50 4.07 -4.85 -11.19
CA HIS A 50 4.97 -4.75 -12.34
C HIS A 50 5.19 -6.10 -13.03
N GLY A 51 4.92 -7.22 -12.36
CA GLY A 51 4.92 -8.56 -12.99
C GLY A 51 6.31 -9.13 -13.33
N THR A 52 7.41 -8.46 -12.98
CA THR A 52 8.77 -8.91 -13.35
C THR A 52 9.40 -9.94 -12.43
N GLY A 53 8.74 -10.34 -11.35
CA GLY A 53 9.35 -11.21 -10.33
C GLY A 53 10.57 -10.56 -9.64
N PHE A 54 11.06 -11.18 -8.58
CA PHE A 54 12.22 -10.64 -7.84
C PHE A 54 13.53 -10.81 -8.63
N GLN A 55 14.32 -9.74 -8.72
CA GLN A 55 15.67 -9.76 -9.28
C GLN A 55 16.68 -9.38 -8.18
N PRO A 56 17.73 -10.19 -7.95
CA PRO A 56 18.67 -9.99 -6.84
C PRO A 56 19.47 -8.67 -6.96
N ASP A 57 19.77 -8.25 -8.19
CA ASP A 57 20.64 -7.09 -8.47
C ASP A 57 19.85 -5.84 -8.87
N LEU A 58 18.65 -5.66 -8.31
CA LEU A 58 17.82 -4.50 -8.63
C LEU A 58 18.49 -3.20 -8.14
N GLU A 59 18.71 -2.28 -9.07
CA GLU A 59 19.27 -0.95 -8.79
C GLU A 59 18.43 -0.18 -7.78
N LYS A 60 19.08 0.71 -7.01
CA LYS A 60 18.43 1.48 -5.94
C LYS A 60 17.25 2.30 -6.48
N ASP A 61 17.43 2.96 -7.61
CA ASP A 61 16.39 3.82 -8.19
C ASP A 61 15.19 2.98 -8.65
N ARG A 62 15.46 1.80 -9.26
CA ARG A 62 14.39 0.86 -9.62
C ARG A 62 13.65 0.32 -8.40
N LYS A 63 14.33 0.08 -7.27
CA LYS A 63 13.67 -0.28 -5.99
C LYS A 63 12.73 0.84 -5.54
N GLN A 64 13.18 2.09 -5.59
CA GLN A 64 12.36 3.24 -5.22
C GLN A 64 11.16 3.42 -6.17
N SER A 65 11.34 3.21 -7.47
CA SER A 65 10.22 3.21 -8.43
C SER A 65 9.18 2.14 -8.10
N LEU A 66 9.60 0.93 -7.71
CA LEU A 66 8.66 -0.12 -7.29
C LEU A 66 7.96 0.22 -5.97
N ILE A 67 8.64 0.83 -5.00
CA ILE A 67 8.01 1.30 -3.76
C ILE A 67 6.94 2.36 -4.08
N MET A 68 7.26 3.30 -4.96
CA MET A 68 6.30 4.31 -5.41
C MET A 68 5.11 3.69 -6.15
N GLU A 69 5.35 2.73 -7.03
CA GLU A 69 4.30 1.98 -7.72
C GLU A 69 3.37 1.27 -6.73
N GLY A 70 3.95 0.60 -5.72
CA GLY A 70 3.16 -0.04 -4.66
C GLY A 70 2.36 0.95 -3.83
N THR A 71 2.89 2.16 -3.62
CA THR A 71 2.20 3.25 -2.91
C THR A 71 0.96 3.69 -3.66
N TYR A 72 1.08 3.91 -4.97
CA TYR A 72 -0.07 4.28 -5.79
C TYR A 72 -1.08 3.13 -5.91
N CYS A 73 -0.64 1.88 -6.03
CA CYS A 73 -1.53 0.72 -6.01
C CYS A 73 -2.33 0.63 -4.70
N ALA A 74 -1.69 0.90 -3.55
CA ALA A 74 -2.37 0.92 -2.27
C ALA A 74 -3.41 2.05 -2.23
N PHE A 75 -3.04 3.26 -2.64
CA PHE A 75 -3.95 4.41 -2.62
C PHE A 75 -5.06 4.36 -3.68
N GLU A 76 -4.87 3.66 -4.79
CA GLU A 76 -5.91 3.35 -5.76
C GLU A 76 -7.09 2.63 -5.09
N THR A 77 -6.83 1.77 -4.11
CA THR A 77 -7.89 1.05 -3.37
C THR A 77 -8.74 1.95 -2.47
N LEU A 78 -8.25 3.16 -2.18
CA LEU A 78 -8.97 4.23 -1.50
C LEU A 78 -9.57 5.24 -2.49
N GLY A 79 -9.41 5.03 -3.79
CA GLY A 79 -9.88 5.91 -4.85
C GLY A 79 -9.13 7.24 -4.92
N LEU A 80 -7.86 7.30 -4.47
CA LEU A 80 -7.04 8.52 -4.46
C LEU A 80 -6.17 8.71 -5.70
N TYR A 81 -5.85 7.60 -6.35
CA TYR A 81 -5.12 7.57 -7.60
C TYR A 81 -5.82 6.62 -8.57
N GLU A 82 -5.67 6.91 -9.85
CA GLU A 82 -6.14 6.06 -10.93
C GLU A 82 -5.05 5.89 -11.99
N ARG A 83 -5.05 4.74 -12.66
CA ARG A 83 -4.13 4.45 -13.76
C ARG A 83 -4.66 5.11 -15.03
N VAL A 84 -3.82 5.94 -15.66
CA VAL A 84 -4.19 6.66 -16.90
C VAL A 84 -3.38 6.22 -18.13
N GLY A 85 -2.44 5.30 -17.95
CA GLY A 85 -1.61 4.77 -19.03
C GLY A 85 -0.40 4.03 -18.48
N MET A 86 0.52 3.67 -19.35
CA MET A 86 1.78 3.01 -18.99
C MET A 86 2.93 3.74 -19.67
N ASN A 87 4.05 3.90 -18.97
CA ASN A 87 5.26 4.49 -19.56
C ASN A 87 6.09 3.44 -20.33
N GLU A 88 7.16 3.89 -20.97
CA GLU A 88 8.04 3.03 -21.78
C GLU A 88 8.74 1.93 -20.97
N ASP A 89 8.87 2.11 -19.65
CA ASP A 89 9.50 1.17 -18.71
C ASP A 89 8.53 0.15 -18.09
N GLY A 90 7.26 0.18 -18.50
CA GLY A 90 6.21 -0.73 -18.02
C GLY A 90 5.55 -0.33 -16.69
N PHE A 91 5.82 0.86 -16.16
CA PHE A 91 5.13 1.38 -14.97
C PHE A 91 3.83 2.09 -15.32
N TRP A 92 2.85 2.01 -14.43
CA TRP A 92 1.62 2.78 -14.58
C TRP A 92 1.90 4.27 -14.45
N ILE A 93 1.21 5.06 -15.27
CA ILE A 93 1.11 6.50 -15.12
C ILE A 93 -0.12 6.74 -14.23
N TRP A 94 0.09 7.48 -13.14
CA TRP A 94 -0.93 7.70 -12.12
C TRP A 94 -1.46 9.14 -12.15
N ALA A 95 -2.77 9.29 -12.13
CA ALA A 95 -3.43 10.58 -11.92
C ALA A 95 -4.06 10.62 -10.53
N ARG A 96 -3.96 11.76 -9.87
CA ARG A 96 -4.63 12.00 -8.59
C ARG A 96 -6.10 12.33 -8.85
N THR A 97 -7.01 11.58 -8.24
CA THR A 97 -8.46 11.74 -8.45
C THR A 97 -9.04 12.91 -7.66
N ARG A 98 -8.41 13.26 -6.52
CA ARG A 98 -8.85 14.31 -5.61
C ARG A 98 -7.69 14.89 -4.79
N PRO A 99 -7.76 16.14 -4.30
CA PRO A 99 -6.78 16.64 -3.35
C PRO A 99 -6.81 15.82 -2.05
N LEU A 100 -5.63 15.54 -1.48
CA LEU A 100 -5.54 15.07 -0.09
C LEU A 100 -5.64 16.30 0.83
N PRO A 101 -6.29 16.16 1.99
CA PRO A 101 -6.19 17.16 3.04
C PRO A 101 -4.72 17.31 3.48
N GLU A 102 -4.40 18.45 4.08
CA GLU A 102 -3.12 18.60 4.79
C GLU A 102 -3.13 17.68 6.00
N LEU A 103 -2.18 16.75 6.03
CA LEU A 103 -2.01 15.76 7.08
C LEU A 103 -0.61 15.92 7.68
N ASP A 104 -0.50 15.74 8.99
CA ASP A 104 0.81 15.58 9.62
C ASP A 104 1.44 14.22 9.27
N VAL A 105 2.68 14.03 9.70
CA VAL A 105 3.45 12.81 9.37
C VAL A 105 2.78 11.55 9.92
N GLU A 106 2.18 11.63 11.10
CA GLU A 106 1.51 10.49 11.76
C GLU A 106 0.24 10.09 11.00
N ALA A 107 -0.60 11.06 10.62
CA ALA A 107 -1.79 10.83 9.83
C ALA A 107 -1.46 10.34 8.40
N GLN A 108 -0.37 10.82 7.79
CA GLN A 108 0.10 10.30 6.51
C GLN A 108 0.52 8.83 6.62
N GLU A 109 1.27 8.46 7.67
CA GLU A 109 1.70 7.08 7.89
C GLU A 109 0.51 6.16 8.18
N LYS A 110 -0.46 6.62 8.98
CA LYS A 110 -1.71 5.91 9.25
C LYS A 110 -2.53 5.68 7.98
N LEU A 111 -2.70 6.72 7.16
CA LEU A 111 -3.41 6.62 5.88
C LEU A 111 -2.74 5.59 4.95
N LEU A 112 -1.41 5.59 4.89
CA LEU A 112 -0.65 4.64 4.10
C LEU A 112 -0.81 3.19 4.62
N ARG A 113 -0.78 2.97 5.94
CA ARG A 113 -1.08 1.66 6.53
C ARG A 113 -2.47 1.18 6.17
N LEU A 114 -3.47 2.06 6.27
CA LEU A 114 -4.86 1.74 5.91
C LEU A 114 -5.01 1.41 4.43
N ALA A 115 -4.33 2.15 3.55
CA ALA A 115 -4.31 1.88 2.11
C ALA A 115 -3.70 0.50 1.81
N ILE A 116 -2.59 0.14 2.47
CA ILE A 116 -1.97 -1.17 2.32
C ILE A 116 -2.91 -2.27 2.83
N LEU A 117 -3.47 -2.12 4.04
CA LEU A 117 -4.43 -3.09 4.58
C LEU A 117 -5.60 -3.30 3.63
N ARG A 118 -6.15 -2.21 3.07
CA ARG A 118 -7.23 -2.26 2.09
C ARG A 118 -6.81 -2.97 0.81
N TYR A 119 -5.59 -2.75 0.32
CA TYR A 119 -5.04 -3.49 -0.82
C TYR A 119 -5.07 -5.00 -0.57
N PHE A 120 -4.57 -5.47 0.57
CA PHE A 120 -4.56 -6.89 0.90
C PHE A 120 -5.96 -7.49 1.10
N GLU A 121 -6.91 -6.71 1.63
CA GLU A 121 -8.33 -7.10 1.71
C GLU A 121 -8.95 -7.27 0.31
N VAL A 122 -8.78 -6.28 -0.57
CA VAL A 122 -9.36 -6.29 -1.93
C VAL A 122 -8.78 -7.41 -2.78
N GLN A 123 -7.48 -7.69 -2.64
CA GLN A 123 -6.81 -8.81 -3.33
C GLN A 123 -7.14 -10.18 -2.70
N ASN A 124 -7.93 -10.22 -1.63
CA ASN A 124 -8.31 -11.43 -0.89
C ASN A 124 -7.08 -12.27 -0.48
N LEU A 125 -5.99 -11.60 -0.10
CA LEU A 125 -4.71 -12.22 0.24
C LEU A 125 -4.60 -12.59 1.72
N LEU A 126 -5.39 -11.93 2.58
CA LEU A 126 -5.45 -12.27 3.99
C LEU A 126 -6.46 -13.41 4.19
N PRO A 127 -6.07 -14.52 4.85
CA PRO A 127 -7.04 -15.53 5.24
C PRO A 127 -8.06 -14.90 6.20
N ALA A 128 -9.32 -15.31 6.07
CA ALA A 128 -10.31 -15.03 7.11
C ALA A 128 -9.75 -15.55 8.44
N SER A 129 -9.91 -14.77 9.51
CA SER A 129 -9.61 -15.27 10.86
C SER A 129 -10.37 -16.59 11.07
N PRO A 130 -9.73 -17.59 11.71
CA PRO A 130 -10.38 -18.86 12.03
C PRO A 130 -11.61 -18.66 12.93
#